data_AF-A0A0F4I4X7-F1
#
_entry.id   AF-A0A0F4I4X7-F1
#
_cell.length_a   1.000
_cell.length_b   1.000
_cell.length_c   1.000
_cell.angle_alpha   90.00
_cell.angle_beta   90.00
_cell.angle_gamma   90.00
#
_symmetry.space_group_name_H-M   'P 1'
#
loop_
_entity.id
_entity.type
_entity.pdbx_description
1 polymer ?
#
loop_
_entity_poly.entity_id
_entity_poly.type
_entity_poly.pdbx_seq_one_letter_code
_entity_poly.pdbx_strand_id
1 'polypeptide(L)' 'PFVSALTGGLVTDQIAHPDYWVKHVREAVRFHDAIRTLEAEGATTLLELGPDAVLTAMARPCLTSDS' A
#
# COMPACT_ATOMS: atom_id res chain seq x y z
N PRO A 1 7.83 0.70 9.09
CA PRO A 1 6.98 1.78 8.53
C PRO A 1 5.68 1.16 8.02
N PHE A 2 4.53 1.83 8.18
CA PHE A 2 3.26 1.37 7.60
C PHE A 2 2.83 2.38 6.53
N VAL A 3 2.44 1.88 5.36
CA VAL A 3 1.88 2.71 4.28
C VAL A 3 0.38 2.48 4.23
N SER A 4 -0.39 3.54 4.39
CA SER A 4 -1.85 3.48 4.37
C SER A 4 -2.35 3.27 2.96
N ALA A 5 -3.14 2.23 2.73
CA ALA A 5 -3.85 2.06 1.46
C ALA A 5 -5.01 3.07 1.28
N LEU A 6 -5.34 3.85 2.31
CA LEU A 6 -6.33 4.93 2.25
C LEU A 6 -5.70 6.23 1.75
N THR A 7 -4.54 6.61 2.29
CA THR A 7 -3.88 7.88 1.92
C THR A 7 -2.80 7.69 0.85
N GLY A 8 -2.31 6.47 0.66
CA GLY A 8 -1.16 6.16 -0.19
C GLY A 8 0.19 6.50 0.46
N GLY A 9 0.22 7.05 1.67
CA GLY A 9 1.44 7.53 2.32
C GLY A 9 1.75 6.83 3.66
N LEU A 10 2.88 7.18 4.26
CA LEU A 10 3.25 6.72 5.59
C LEU A 10 2.20 7.14 6.64
N VAL A 11 1.96 6.26 7.59
CA VAL A 11 1.06 6.49 8.71
C VAL A 11 1.72 5.99 9.99
N THR A 12 1.43 6.65 11.11
CA THR A 12 1.90 6.28 12.43
C THR A 12 0.70 5.98 13.33
N ASP A 13 0.33 6.89 14.21
CA ASP A 13 -0.60 6.63 15.31
C ASP A 13 -2.05 6.48 14.83
N GLN A 14 -2.37 6.98 13.63
CA GLN A 14 -3.75 6.94 13.12
C GLN A 14 -4.30 5.51 13.00
N ILE A 15 -3.45 4.50 12.78
CA ILE A 15 -3.88 3.10 12.65
C ILE A 15 -4.41 2.51 13.96
N ALA A 16 -4.07 3.12 15.10
CA ALA A 16 -4.55 2.72 16.42
C ALA A 16 -5.95 3.29 16.73
N HIS A 17 -6.50 4.16 15.88
CA HIS A 17 -7.81 4.77 16.07
C HIS A 17 -8.92 4.07 15.25
N PRO A 18 -10.07 3.73 15.86
CA PRO A 18 -11.18 3.09 15.16
C PRO A 18 -11.70 3.89 13.94
N ASP A 19 -11.72 5.22 14.05
CA ASP A 19 -12.22 6.10 12.99
C ASP A 19 -11.43 5.96 11.68
N TYR A 20 -10.13 5.64 11.76
CA TYR A 20 -9.32 5.34 10.58
C TYR A 20 -9.87 4.14 9.81
N TRP A 21 -10.27 3.08 10.51
CA TRP A 21 -10.80 1.87 9.90
C TRP A 21 -12.22 2.05 9.36
N VAL A 22 -13.05 2.84 10.06
CA VAL A 22 -14.38 3.26 9.55
C VAL A 22 -14.24 4.05 8.25
N LYS A 23 -13.21 4.90 8.15
CA LYS A 23 -12.91 5.61 6.91
C LYS A 23 -12.38 4.67 5.82
N HIS A 24 -11.47 3.77 6.20
CA HIS A 24 -10.82 2.82 5.27
C HIS A 24 -11.83 1.91 4.53
N VAL A 25 -12.88 1.44 5.21
CA VAL A 25 -13.90 0.59 4.57
C VAL A 25 -14.80 1.36 3.60
N ARG A 26 -14.88 2.69 3.72
CA ARG A 26 -15.80 3.53 2.92
C ARG A 26 -15.12 4.22 1.75
N GLU A 27 -13.82 4.45 1.83
CA GLU A 27 -13.07 5.24 0.86
C GLU A 27 -12.24 4.35 -0.07
N ALA A 28 -11.86 4.92 -1.21
CA ALA A 28 -11.13 4.19 -2.24
C ALA A 28 -9.73 3.75 -1.78
N VAL A 29 -9.34 2.55 -2.20
CA VAL A 29 -7.99 2.02 -1.98
C VAL A 29 -7.01 2.65 -2.97
N ARG A 30 -6.05 3.41 -2.46
CA ARG A 30 -4.94 4.05 -3.20
C ARG A 30 -3.74 3.11 -3.33
N PHE A 31 -3.96 1.93 -3.92
CA PHE A 31 -2.94 0.87 -4.02
C PHE A 31 -1.69 1.32 -4.79
N HIS A 32 -1.87 1.95 -5.96
CA HIS A 32 -0.77 2.47 -6.76
C HIS A 32 0.13 3.39 -5.94
N ASP A 33 -0.47 4.37 -5.26
CA ASP A 33 0.26 5.36 -4.47
C ASP A 33 1.01 4.69 -3.31
N ALA A 34 0.40 3.69 -2.66
CA ALA A 34 1.06 2.92 -1.61
C ALA A 34 2.30 2.15 -2.12
N ILE A 35 2.22 1.52 -3.30
CA ILE A 35 3.38 0.85 -3.93
C ILE A 35 4.46 1.86 -4.33
N ARG A 36 4.10 3.07 -4.76
CA ARG A 36 5.07 4.15 -5.02
C ARG A 36 5.75 4.65 -3.76
N THR A 37 5.01 4.80 -2.67
CA THR A 37 5.62 5.14 -1.39
C THR A 37 6.55 4.05 -0.90
N LEU A 38 6.20 2.76 -1.02
CA LEU A 38 7.12 1.67 -0.65
C LEU A 38 8.44 1.71 -1.45
N GLU A 39 8.39 1.94 -2.77
CA GLU A 39 9.61 2.10 -3.58
C GLU A 39 10.42 3.33 -3.15
N ALA A 40 9.76 4.47 -2.91
CA ALA A 40 10.42 5.69 -2.46
C ALA A 40 11.09 5.55 -1.08
N GLU A 41 10.50 4.72 -0.20
CA GLU A 41 11.08 4.34 1.10
C GLU A 41 12.23 3.30 0.95
N GLY A 42 12.61 2.94 -0.28
CA GLY A 42 13.74 2.08 -0.58
C GLY A 42 13.42 0.58 -0.57
N ALA A 43 12.14 0.18 -0.59
CA ALA A 43 11.79 -1.22 -0.69
C ALA A 43 12.23 -1.81 -2.05
N THR A 44 13.10 -2.82 -2.01
CA THR A 44 13.61 -3.51 -3.21
C THR A 44 12.96 -4.89 -3.41
N THR A 45 12.22 -5.38 -2.42
CA THR A 45 11.53 -6.67 -2.45
C THR A 45 10.14 -6.51 -1.85
N LEU A 46 9.11 -6.95 -2.58
CA LEU A 46 7.72 -6.96 -2.15
C LEU A 46 7.24 -8.42 -2.06
N LEU A 47 6.64 -8.79 -0.93
CA LEU A 47 6.09 -10.12 -0.69
C LEU A 47 4.58 -10.00 -0.46
N GLU A 48 3.79 -10.68 -1.29
CA GLU A 48 2.36 -10.85 -1.07
C GLU A 48 2.13 -12.00 -0.08
N LEU A 49 1.29 -11.75 0.93
CA LEU A 49 0.88 -12.74 1.91
C LEU A 49 -0.62 -13.04 1.71
N GLY A 50 -0.90 -14.17 1.07
CA GLY A 50 -2.26 -14.58 0.74
C GLY A 50 -2.26 -15.94 0.04
N PRO A 51 -3.46 -16.53 -0.17
CA PRO A 51 -3.59 -17.80 -0.87
C PRO A 51 -3.26 -17.71 -2.37
N ASP A 52 -3.40 -16.52 -2.96
CA ASP A 52 -3.19 -16.23 -4.38
C ASP A 52 -2.23 -15.04 -4.59
N ALA A 53 -1.77 -14.83 -5.82
CA ALA A 53 -0.76 -13.82 -6.19
C ALA A 53 -1.34 -12.61 -6.96
N VAL A 54 -2.50 -12.10 -6.55
CA VAL A 54 -3.22 -11.03 -7.27
C VAL A 54 -2.50 -9.68 -7.14
N LEU A 55 -2.08 -9.32 -5.92
CA LEU A 55 -1.41 -8.04 -5.67
C LEU A 55 -0.03 -7.98 -6.33
N THR A 56 0.66 -9.12 -6.43
CA THR A 56 1.96 -9.23 -7.11
C THR A 56 1.84 -8.84 -8.57
N ALA A 57 0.81 -9.34 -9.27
CA ALA A 57 0.55 -8.98 -10.66
C ALA A 57 0.16 -7.48 -10.80
N MET A 58 -0.63 -6.96 -9.86
CA MET A 58 -1.05 -5.55 -9.85
C MET A 58 0.07 -4.56 -9.48
N ALA A 59 1.02 -4.96 -8.63
CA ALA A 59 2.09 -4.09 -8.14
C ALA A 59 3.16 -3.83 -9.21
N ARG A 60 3.44 -4.82 -10.06
CA ARG A 60 4.45 -4.75 -11.10
C ARG A 60 4.35 -3.48 -11.99
N PRO A 61 3.21 -3.17 -12.63
CA PRO A 61 3.07 -1.96 -13.45
C PRO A 61 3.13 -0.65 -12.66
N CYS A 62 3.11 -0.69 -11.32
CA CYS A 62 3.30 0.51 -10.52
C CYS A 62 4.79 0.88 -10.41
N LEU A 63 5.71 -0.09 -10.49
CA LEU A 63 7.15 0.10 -10.24
C LEU A 63 7.87 0.84 -11.38
N THR A 64 8.87 1.66 -11.04
CA THR A 64 9.63 2.42 -12.05
C THR A 64 10.69 1.57 -12.75
N SER A 65 11.15 0.49 -12.12
CA SER A 65 12.19 -0.38 -12.65
C SER A 65 11.71 -1.36 -13.74
N ASP A 66 10.43 -1.32 -14.13
CA ASP A 66 9.85 -2.16 -15.19
C ASP A 66 9.47 -1.34 -16.45
N SER A 67 10.05 -0.13 -16.62
CA SER A 67 9.98 0.73 -17.81
C SER A 67 11.34 0.86 -18.48
#